data_AF-A0A225UFR0-F1
#
_entry.id   AF-A0A225UFR0-F1
#
_cell.length_a   1.000
_cell.length_b   1.000
_cell.length_c   1.000
_cell.angle_alpha   90.00
_cell.angle_beta   90.00
_cell.angle_gamma   90.00
#
_symmetry.space_group_name_H-M   'P 1'
#
loop_
_entity.id
_entity.type
_entity.pdbx_description
1 polymer ?
#
loop_
_entity_poly.entity_id
_entity_poly.type
_entity_poly.pdbx_seq_one_letter_code
_entity_poly.pdbx_strand_id
1 'polypeptide(L)'
;GPKAILTRWMLFSLCFDNINLEVQRLEKGPVENTVVATIIISVTISPGSLRLVFPHLIQQGEHDSRVKALADKLLGQQLVVPGSDVFEWDDKIVRVTTMQSQCDVLTPLLQVFGSLKDVNRVFEGSLVTPECLWPHSHT
;
A
#
# COMPACT_ATOMS: atom_id res chain seq x y z
N GLY A 1 12.95 -11.64 -4.47
CA GLY A 1 13.59 -11.83 -5.79
C GLY A 1 12.85 -11.06 -6.88
N PRO A 2 13.44 -10.86 -8.08
CA PRO A 2 12.95 -9.91 -9.08
C PRO A 2 11.49 -10.11 -9.52
N LYS A 3 11.04 -11.36 -9.65
CA LYS A 3 9.63 -11.67 -10.00
C LYS A 3 8.64 -11.12 -8.97
N ALA A 4 8.94 -11.27 -7.68
CA ALA A 4 8.05 -10.78 -6.61
C ALA A 4 7.92 -9.25 -6.63
N ILE A 5 9.01 -8.53 -6.95
CA ILE A 5 9.00 -7.08 -7.11
C ILE A 5 8.08 -6.70 -8.28
N LEU A 6 8.26 -7.32 -9.45
CA LEU A 6 7.42 -7.05 -10.62
C LEU A 6 5.95 -7.38 -10.38
N THR A 7 5.65 -8.50 -9.71
CA THR A 7 4.28 -8.86 -9.32
C THR A 7 3.66 -7.80 -8.41
N ARG A 8 4.42 -7.28 -7.43
CA ARG A 8 3.93 -6.22 -6.55
C ARG A 8 3.63 -4.94 -7.32
N TRP A 9 4.55 -4.51 -8.20
CA TRP A 9 4.33 -3.33 -9.04
C TRP A 9 3.14 -3.48 -9.98
N MET A 10 2.97 -4.67 -10.57
CA MET A 10 1.80 -4.99 -11.39
C MET A 10 0.51 -4.89 -10.59
N LEU A 11 0.47 -5.44 -9.37
CA LEU A 11 -0.69 -5.37 -8.48
C LEU A 11 -1.01 -3.93 -8.08
N PHE A 12 -0.01 -3.14 -7.67
CA PHE A 12 -0.23 -1.72 -7.36
C PHE A 12 -0.79 -0.96 -8.56
N SER A 13 -0.20 -1.13 -9.74
CA SER A 13 -0.63 -0.47 -10.98
C SER A 13 -2.03 -0.89 -11.42
N LEU A 14 -2.47 -2.10 -11.05
CA LEU A 14 -3.82 -2.57 -11.30
C LEU A 14 -4.83 -2.02 -10.28
N CYS A 15 -4.42 -1.95 -9.01
CA CYS A 15 -5.28 -1.55 -7.90
C CYS A 15 -5.47 -0.03 -7.79
N PHE A 16 -4.49 0.77 -8.17
CA PHE A 16 -4.49 2.21 -7.93
C PHE A 16 -4.21 3.00 -9.19
N ASP A 17 -4.97 4.08 -9.35
CA ASP A 17 -4.74 5.06 -10.40
C ASP A 17 -3.85 6.20 -9.89
N ASN A 18 -3.19 6.90 -10.82
CA ASN A 18 -2.37 8.09 -10.53
C ASN A 18 -1.30 7.85 -9.46
N ILE A 19 -0.63 6.69 -9.52
CA ILE A 19 0.46 6.34 -8.61
C ILE A 19 1.65 7.27 -8.86
N ASN A 20 2.09 7.97 -7.82
CA ASN A 20 3.32 8.76 -7.81
C ASN A 20 4.21 8.25 -6.67
N LEU A 21 5.44 7.84 -6.97
CA LEU A 21 6.43 7.47 -5.97
C LEU A 21 7.56 8.49 -5.98
N GLU A 22 7.82 9.07 -4.82
CA GLU A 22 8.90 10.04 -4.62
C GLU A 22 9.92 9.50 -3.62
N VAL A 23 11.19 9.50 -4.02
CA VAL A 23 12.31 9.21 -3.11
C VAL A 23 12.65 10.50 -2.37
N GLN A 24 12.34 10.53 -1.08
CA GLN A 24 12.61 11.68 -0.21
C GLN A 24 14.07 11.71 0.24
N ARG A 25 14.63 10.52 0.51
CA ARG A 25 16.03 10.37 0.95
C ARG A 25 16.57 9.02 0.52
N LEU A 26 17.84 8.99 0.15
CA LEU A 26 18.59 7.77 -0.09
C LEU A 26 19.87 7.83 0.75
N GLU A 27 20.09 6.80 1.57
CA GLU A 27 21.22 6.78 2.51
C GLU A 27 21.78 5.36 2.68
N LYS A 28 23.02 5.26 3.16
CA LYS A 28 23.58 3.96 3.57
C LYS A 28 22.79 3.45 4.77
N GLY A 29 22.42 2.18 4.73
CA GLY A 29 21.72 1.55 5.83
C GLY A 29 22.64 1.25 7.01
N PRO A 30 22.05 0.84 8.15
CA PRO A 30 22.78 0.56 9.39
C PRO A 30 23.61 -0.73 9.32
N VAL A 31 23.33 -1.59 8.35
CA VAL A 31 24.06 -2.83 8.08
C VAL A 31 24.97 -2.62 6.88
N GLU A 32 26.15 -3.24 6.87
CA GLU A 32 27.04 -3.20 5.70
C GLU A 32 26.30 -3.62 4.42
N ASN A 33 26.66 -2.96 3.33
CA ASN A 33 26.10 -3.21 2.00
C ASN A 33 24.58 -3.09 1.90
N THR A 34 23.98 -2.25 2.75
CA THR A 34 22.57 -1.89 2.63
C THR A 34 22.40 -0.42 2.25
N VAL A 35 21.33 -0.13 1.49
CA VAL A 35 20.88 1.22 1.16
C VAL A 35 19.42 1.33 1.56
N VAL A 36 19.08 2.41 2.26
CA VAL A 36 17.71 2.71 2.67
C VAL A 36 17.20 3.88 1.83
N ALA A 37 16.07 3.68 1.17
CA ALA A 37 15.30 4.75 0.53
C ALA A 37 14.09 5.07 1.41
N THR A 38 13.96 6.31 1.85
CA THR A 38 12.69 6.82 2.41
C THR A 38 11.84 7.32 1.25
N ILE A 39 10.60 6.85 1.16
CA ILE A 39 9.71 7.13 0.04
C ILE A 39 8.36 7.67 0.51
N ILE A 40 7.68 8.36 -0.40
CA ILE A 40 6.26 8.69 -0.29
C ILE A 40 5.58 8.16 -1.54
N ILE A 41 4.49 7.41 -1.35
CA ILE A 41 3.64 6.92 -2.43
C ILE A 41 2.31 7.66 -2.35
N SER A 42 1.95 8.39 -3.40
CA SER A 42 0.63 9.00 -3.53
C SER A 42 -0.22 8.16 -4.47
N VAL A 43 -1.43 7.79 -4.04
CA VAL A 43 -2.39 7.02 -4.84
C VAL A 43 -3.78 7.62 -4.75
N THR A 44 -4.56 7.53 -5.81
CA THR A 44 -5.98 7.94 -5.78
C THR A 44 -6.87 6.70 -5.69
N ILE A 45 -7.84 6.70 -4.77
CA ILE A 45 -8.81 5.62 -4.67
C ILE A 45 -9.89 5.81 -5.72
N SER A 46 -9.82 5.04 -6.81
CA SER A 46 -10.84 5.06 -7.86
C SER A 46 -11.94 4.02 -7.59
N PRO A 47 -13.03 4.01 -8.40
CA PRO A 47 -13.99 2.90 -8.37
C PRO A 47 -13.33 1.54 -8.65
N GLY A 48 -12.23 1.51 -9.42
CA GLY A 48 -11.41 0.31 -9.61
C GLY A 48 -10.73 -0.11 -8.31
N SER A 49 -10.10 0.83 -7.62
CA SER A 49 -9.47 0.58 -6.32
C SER A 49 -10.44 0.04 -5.28
N LEU A 50 -11.64 0.61 -5.15
CA LEU A 50 -12.65 0.08 -4.24
C LEU A 50 -13.02 -1.37 -4.58
N ARG A 51 -13.19 -1.70 -5.87
CA ARG A 51 -13.53 -3.07 -6.31
C ARG A 51 -12.40 -4.06 -6.07
N LEU A 52 -11.16 -3.65 -6.28
CA LEU A 52 -10.00 -4.54 -6.24
C LEU A 52 -9.35 -4.65 -4.86
N VAL A 53 -9.49 -3.63 -4.01
CA VAL A 53 -8.79 -3.54 -2.72
C VAL A 53 -9.77 -3.63 -1.55
N PHE A 54 -10.97 -3.06 -1.69
CA PHE A 54 -11.99 -3.00 -0.64
C PHE A 54 -13.35 -3.57 -1.11
N PRO A 55 -13.38 -4.77 -1.74
CA PRO A 55 -14.60 -5.29 -2.38
C PRO A 55 -15.77 -5.42 -1.40
N HIS A 56 -15.50 -5.69 -0.12
CA HIS A 56 -16.50 -5.79 0.94
C HIS A 56 -17.25 -4.48 1.17
N LEU A 57 -16.61 -3.32 0.99
CA LEU A 57 -17.27 -2.02 1.16
C LEU A 57 -18.36 -1.79 0.11
N ILE A 58 -18.17 -2.36 -1.09
CA ILE A 58 -19.18 -2.31 -2.16
C ILE A 58 -20.30 -3.31 -1.85
N GLN A 59 -19.94 -4.58 -1.61
CA GLN A 59 -20.91 -5.66 -1.41
C GLN A 59 -21.81 -5.43 -0.19
N GLN A 60 -21.22 -5.03 0.95
CA GLN A 60 -21.99 -4.79 2.17
C GLN A 60 -22.67 -3.42 2.15
N GLY A 61 -22.13 -2.45 1.39
CA GLY A 61 -22.73 -1.12 1.26
C GLY A 61 -24.13 -1.11 0.63
N GLU A 62 -24.52 -2.17 -0.06
CA GLU A 62 -25.88 -2.35 -0.59
C GLU A 62 -26.93 -2.50 0.52
N HIS A 63 -26.53 -2.99 1.70
CA HIS A 63 -27.41 -3.28 2.82
C HIS A 63 -27.06 -2.52 4.11
N ASP A 64 -25.84 -2.01 4.23
CA ASP A 64 -25.36 -1.25 5.38
C ASP A 64 -24.97 0.18 4.97
N SER A 65 -25.82 1.14 5.32
CA SER A 65 -25.60 2.57 5.07
C SER A 65 -24.30 3.12 5.68
N ARG A 66 -23.83 2.55 6.81
CA ARG A 66 -22.57 2.94 7.44
C ARG A 66 -21.40 2.48 6.58
N VAL A 67 -21.44 1.25 6.08
CA VAL A 67 -20.39 0.73 5.17
C VAL A 67 -20.37 1.49 3.86
N LYS A 68 -21.55 1.80 3.30
CA LYS A 68 -21.66 2.66 2.12
C LYS A 68 -21.01 4.03 2.35
N ALA A 69 -21.24 4.66 3.50
CA ALA A 69 -20.61 5.93 3.84
C ALA A 69 -19.08 5.85 3.93
N LEU A 70 -18.52 4.69 4.35
CA LEU A 70 -17.07 4.48 4.32
C LEU A 70 -16.54 4.41 2.89
N ALA A 71 -17.23 3.67 2.01
CA ALA A 71 -16.88 3.57 0.59
C ALA A 71 -16.94 4.95 -0.10
N ASP A 72 -18.04 5.68 0.11
CA ASP A 72 -18.27 7.01 -0.47
C ASP A 72 -17.21 8.00 0.02
N LYS A 73 -16.82 7.93 1.29
CA LYS A 73 -15.79 8.82 1.87
C LYS A 73 -14.39 8.51 1.35
N LEU A 74 -14.10 7.26 1.03
CA LEU A 74 -12.82 6.81 0.51
C LEU A 74 -12.68 7.09 -0.99
N LEU A 75 -13.78 7.03 -1.74
CA LEU A 75 -13.79 7.26 -3.18
C LEU A 75 -13.24 8.66 -3.53
N GLY A 76 -12.29 8.70 -4.46
CA GLY A 76 -11.65 9.94 -4.92
C GLY A 76 -10.62 10.51 -3.94
N GLN A 77 -10.42 9.91 -2.76
CA GLN A 77 -9.37 10.35 -1.85
C GLN A 77 -7.99 10.06 -2.44
N GLN A 78 -7.09 11.03 -2.29
CA GLN A 78 -5.66 10.83 -2.51
C GLN A 78 -5.02 10.43 -1.18
N LEU A 79 -4.49 9.21 -1.12
CA LEU A 79 -3.74 8.73 0.04
C LEU A 79 -2.26 9.02 -0.18
N VAL A 80 -1.64 9.70 0.80
CA VAL A 80 -0.20 9.93 0.86
C VAL A 80 0.38 8.93 1.85
N VAL A 81 1.02 7.89 1.32
CA VAL A 81 1.50 6.72 2.06
C VAL A 81 3.00 6.84 2.26
N PRO A 82 3.50 7.13 3.47
CA PRO A 82 4.91 7.08 3.75
C PRO A 82 5.41 5.64 3.74
N GLY A 83 6.67 5.45 3.36
CA GLY A 83 7.29 4.14 3.36
C GLY A 83 8.80 4.18 3.28
N SER A 84 9.39 3.00 3.25
CA SER A 84 10.82 2.82 3.04
C SER A 84 11.13 1.53 2.30
N ASP A 85 12.14 1.57 1.45
CA ASP A 85 12.75 0.39 0.84
C ASP A 85 14.16 0.17 1.40
N VAL A 86 14.47 -1.06 1.79
CA VAL A 86 15.82 -1.49 2.14
C VAL A 86 16.34 -2.40 1.02
N PHE A 87 17.46 -1.99 0.41
CA PHE A 87 18.15 -2.73 -0.63
C PHE A 87 19.41 -3.36 -0.06
N GLU A 88 19.58 -4.66 -0.24
CA GLU A 88 20.84 -5.36 0.04
C GLU A 88 21.65 -5.47 -1.25
N TRP A 89 22.90 -5.07 -1.18
CA TRP A 89 23.86 -5.10 -2.27
C TRP A 89 24.89 -6.21 -2.06
N ASP A 90 25.19 -6.97 -3.11
CA ASP A 90 26.27 -7.95 -3.10
C ASP A 90 27.40 -7.46 -4.00
N ASP A 91 28.53 -7.11 -3.37
CA ASP A 91 29.74 -6.62 -4.06
C ASP A 91 30.40 -7.66 -4.97
N LYS A 92 30.20 -8.96 -4.72
CA LYS A 92 30.82 -10.03 -5.51
C LYS A 92 30.16 -10.16 -6.88
N ILE A 93 28.84 -9.99 -6.93
CA ILE A 93 28.06 -10.08 -8.17
C ILE A 93 27.62 -8.71 -8.71
N VAL A 94 27.90 -7.63 -7.96
CA VAL A 94 27.67 -6.22 -8.30
C VAL A 94 26.18 -5.93 -8.56
N ARG A 95 25.29 -6.44 -7.70
CA ARG A 95 23.83 -6.36 -7.87
C ARG A 95 23.10 -6.27 -6.53
N VAL A 96 21.86 -5.78 -6.60
CA VAL A 96 20.89 -5.90 -5.51
C VAL A 96 20.39 -7.35 -5.42
N THR A 97 20.50 -7.95 -4.24
CA THR A 97 20.05 -9.32 -3.95
C THR A 97 18.67 -9.36 -3.30
N THR A 98 18.41 -8.38 -2.43
CA THR A 98 17.16 -8.27 -1.66
C THR A 98 16.62 -6.84 -1.72
N MET A 99 15.30 -6.74 -1.76
CA MET A 99 14.56 -5.49 -1.59
C MET A 99 13.41 -5.76 -0.64
N GLN A 100 13.34 -5.02 0.46
CA GLN A 100 12.28 -5.10 1.45
C GLN A 100 11.58 -3.75 1.54
N SER A 101 10.29 -3.69 1.24
CA SER A 101 9.51 -2.45 1.36
C SER A 101 8.57 -2.51 2.54
N GLN A 102 8.48 -1.39 3.24
CA GLN A 102 7.52 -1.12 4.29
C GLN A 102 6.73 0.13 3.93
N CYS A 103 5.43 0.14 4.22
CA CYS A 103 4.54 1.26 3.97
C CYS A 103 3.56 1.40 5.13
N ASP A 104 3.01 2.59 5.34
CA ASP A 104 2.00 2.86 6.35
C ASP A 104 0.73 3.42 5.69
N VAL A 105 -0.23 2.53 5.41
CA VAL A 105 -1.56 2.89 4.88
C VAL A 105 -2.52 3.22 6.02
N LEU A 106 -2.20 2.81 7.25
CA LEU A 106 -3.04 3.05 8.43
C LEU A 106 -3.17 4.56 8.69
N THR A 107 -2.04 5.27 8.73
CA THR A 107 -2.00 6.70 9.01
C THR A 107 -2.84 7.54 8.06
N PRO A 108 -2.70 7.45 6.71
CA PRO A 108 -3.52 8.24 5.80
C PRO A 108 -5.01 7.86 5.88
N LEU A 109 -5.36 6.59 6.11
CA LEU A 109 -6.77 6.23 6.33
C LEU A 109 -7.32 6.79 7.64
N LEU A 110 -6.52 6.82 8.70
CA LEU A 110 -6.90 7.46 9.95
C LEU A 110 -7.11 8.97 9.78
N GLN A 111 -6.32 9.64 8.93
CA GLN A 111 -6.54 11.04 8.57
C GLN A 111 -7.85 11.24 7.80
N VAL A 112 -8.17 10.36 6.85
CA VAL A 112 -9.44 10.40 6.10
C VAL A 112 -10.62 10.19 7.06
N PHE A 113 -10.61 9.13 7.86
CA PHE A 113 -11.77 8.74 8.65
C PHE A 113 -11.89 9.46 10.00
N GLY A 114 -10.79 9.84 10.63
CA GLY A 114 -10.74 10.42 11.97
C GLY A 114 -11.10 9.45 13.09
N SER A 115 -11.16 8.14 12.80
CA SER A 115 -11.73 7.12 13.69
C SER A 115 -11.08 5.77 13.45
N LEU A 116 -10.35 5.25 14.45
CA LEU A 116 -9.75 3.91 14.38
C LEU A 116 -10.80 2.81 14.18
N LYS A 117 -12.02 3.00 14.71
CA LYS A 117 -13.13 2.05 14.51
C LYS A 117 -13.51 1.94 13.05
N ASP A 118 -13.57 3.07 12.35
CA ASP A 118 -13.94 3.10 10.94
C ASP A 118 -12.79 2.61 10.06
N VAL A 119 -11.54 2.93 10.41
CA VAL A 119 -10.35 2.36 9.76
C VAL A 119 -10.29 0.83 9.92
N ASN A 120 -10.54 0.32 11.13
CA ASN A 120 -10.61 -1.12 11.36
C ASN A 120 -11.67 -1.78 10.47
N ARG A 121 -12.86 -1.16 10.36
CA ARG A 121 -13.93 -1.65 9.48
C ARG A 121 -13.55 -1.64 8.01
N VAL A 122 -12.76 -0.65 7.56
CA VAL A 122 -12.22 -0.62 6.20
C VAL A 122 -11.24 -1.77 5.98
N PHE A 123 -10.40 -2.11 6.95
CA PHE A 123 -9.43 -3.21 6.81
C PHE A 123 -10.04 -4.62 6.96
N GLU A 124 -11.11 -4.80 7.73
CA GLU A 124 -11.71 -6.11 8.07
C GLU A 124 -11.99 -7.05 6.89
N GLY A 125 -12.32 -6.50 5.71
CA GLY A 125 -12.56 -7.29 4.48
C GLY A 125 -11.68 -6.87 3.30
N SER A 126 -10.65 -6.07 3.57
CA SER A 126 -9.77 -5.57 2.52
C SER A 126 -8.75 -6.61 2.05
N LEU A 127 -8.32 -6.50 0.80
CA LEU A 127 -7.28 -7.35 0.21
C LEU A 127 -5.87 -6.78 0.42
N VAL A 128 -5.73 -5.83 1.35
CA VAL A 128 -4.47 -5.16 1.69
C VAL A 128 -4.36 -5.05 3.21
N THR A 129 -3.18 -5.34 3.77
CA THR A 129 -2.93 -5.07 5.19
C THR A 129 -2.57 -3.60 5.43
N PRO A 130 -2.64 -3.11 6.68
CA PRO A 130 -2.19 -1.76 7.02
C PRO A 130 -0.75 -1.43 6.58
N GLU A 131 0.11 -2.44 6.48
CA GLU A 131 1.51 -2.36 6.01
C GLU A 131 1.64 -2.42 4.49
N CYS A 132 0.53 -2.37 3.75
CA CYS A 132 0.48 -2.44 2.29
C CYS A 132 1.02 -3.78 1.73
N LEU A 133 0.67 -4.89 2.39
CA LEU A 133 0.96 -6.25 1.95
C LEU A 133 -0.31 -6.94 1.48
N TRP A 134 -0.26 -7.62 0.33
CA TRP A 134 -1.43 -8.36 -0.16
C TRP A 134 -1.37 -9.71 0.56
N PRO A 135 -2.41 -10.08 1.34
CA PRO A 135 -2.46 -11.39 1.98
C PRO A 135 -2.17 -12.42 0.89
N HIS A 136 -1.21 -13.30 1.13
CA HIS A 136 -0.83 -14.30 0.14
C HIS A 136 -2.12 -14.97 -0.36
N SER A 137 -2.37 -14.87 -1.67
CA SER A 137 -3.38 -15.69 -2.31
C SER A 137 -2.98 -17.12 -2.00
N HIS A 138 -3.66 -17.74 -1.03
CA HIS A 138 -3.56 -19.17 -0.79
C HIS A 138 -4.12 -19.83 -2.07
N THR A 139 -3.24 -20.05 -3.03
CA THR A 139 -3.40 -21.10 -4.04
C THR A 139 -3.18 -22.45 -3.38
#